data_AF-A0A1Y0HWF6-F1
#
_entry.id   AF-A0A1Y0HWF6-F1
#
_cell.length_a   1.000
_cell.length_b   1.000
_cell.length_c   1.000
_cell.angle_alpha   90.00
_cell.angle_beta   90.00
_cell.angle_gamma   90.00
#
_symmetry.space_group_name_H-M   'P 1'
#
loop_
_entity.id
_entity.type
_entity.pdbx_description
1 polymer ?
#
loop_
_entity_poly.entity_id
_entity_poly.type
_entity_poly.pdbx_seq_one_letter_code
_entity_poly.pdbx_strand_id
1 'polypeptide(L)'
;MEAPNPEGEPCTHGPFPRSSPVSEGEKTRLVAWYDEMRAVHGRLRRALALVRQAAAEVDEPPGFPRRPDPPRAARPGAGTRGAAHDRPARDRVARRAGPDTAPLADLLVWCRGFCTALTRHHTAEDAVLFPELERRHPDLADVLRRLRQDHGMIAYLVADLEHALDRAADPEASRDAVGRHLDGVGAIMESHFRYEERALGEVLAALDLEASRDDVLGPL
;
A
#
# COMPACT_ATOMS: atom_id res chain seq x y z
N MET A 1 -17.93 -63.15 15.72
CA MET A 1 -16.54 -63.55 15.40
C MET A 1 -16.18 -62.82 14.10
N GLU A 2 -16.06 -61.50 14.14
CA GLU A 2 -14.91 -60.68 14.59
C GLU A 2 -13.91 -60.46 13.45
N ALA A 3 -13.63 -59.18 13.18
CA ALA A 3 -12.79 -58.65 12.10
C ALA A 3 -11.28 -58.90 12.39
N PRO A 4 -10.35 -58.49 11.51
CA PRO A 4 -9.98 -57.07 11.46
C PRO A 4 -9.71 -56.47 10.07
N ASN A 5 -9.93 -55.15 10.04
CA ASN A 5 -9.61 -54.15 9.02
C ASN A 5 -8.16 -53.66 9.24
N PRO A 6 -7.31 -53.46 8.21
CA PRO A 6 -5.99 -52.87 8.41
C PRO A 6 -6.08 -51.33 8.46
N GLU A 7 -5.65 -50.79 9.60
CA GLU A 7 -5.62 -49.38 9.94
C GLU A 7 -4.63 -48.61 9.06
N GLY A 8 -5.12 -47.54 8.42
CA GLY A 8 -4.31 -46.46 7.89
C GLY A 8 -4.07 -45.44 9.02
N GLU A 9 -2.80 -45.22 9.35
CA GLU A 9 -2.35 -44.27 10.36
C GLU A 9 -2.80 -42.83 10.01
N PRO A 10 -3.45 -42.09 10.93
CA PRO A 10 -3.65 -40.67 10.76
C PRO A 10 -2.42 -39.88 11.21
N CYS A 11 -1.93 -38.98 10.34
CA CYS A 11 -0.92 -37.98 10.64
C CYS A 11 -1.32 -37.15 11.87
N THR A 12 -0.59 -37.33 12.97
CA THR A 12 -0.74 -36.55 14.20
C THR A 12 -0.25 -35.13 13.97
N HIS A 13 -1.18 -34.18 13.91
CA HIS A 13 -0.88 -32.76 14.02
C HIS A 13 -0.42 -32.48 15.46
N GLY A 14 0.79 -31.97 15.62
CA GLY A 14 1.31 -31.53 16.91
C GLY A 14 0.43 -30.44 17.55
N PRO A 15 0.46 -30.29 18.88
CA PRO A 15 -0.38 -29.33 19.57
C PRO A 15 0.05 -27.90 19.21
N PHE A 16 -0.89 -27.13 18.63
CA PHE A 16 -0.81 -25.68 18.57
C PHE A 16 -0.62 -25.12 19.99
N PRO A 17 0.22 -24.08 20.19
CA PRO A 17 0.31 -23.43 21.49
C PRO A 17 -1.05 -22.86 21.86
N ARG A 18 -1.54 -23.24 23.06
CA ARG A 18 -2.75 -22.67 23.64
C ARG A 18 -2.52 -21.17 23.85
N SER A 19 -3.43 -20.35 23.35
CA SER A 19 -3.49 -18.92 23.66
C SER A 19 -3.44 -18.74 25.18
N SER A 20 -2.50 -17.92 25.64
CA SER A 20 -2.42 -17.53 27.05
C SER A 20 -3.71 -16.81 27.44
N PRO A 21 -4.25 -17.03 28.66
CA PRO A 21 -5.32 -16.19 29.16
C PRO A 21 -4.80 -14.77 29.30
N VAL A 22 -5.42 -13.85 28.56
CA VAL A 22 -5.25 -12.40 28.65
C VAL A 22 -5.27 -12.03 30.14
N SER A 23 -4.21 -11.36 30.61
CA SER A 23 -4.09 -11.03 32.03
C SER A 23 -5.17 -10.01 32.42
N GLU A 24 -5.70 -10.11 33.64
CA GLU A 24 -6.73 -9.20 34.17
C GLU A 24 -6.33 -7.71 34.20
N GLY A 25 -5.09 -7.36 33.86
CA GLY A 25 -4.63 -5.99 33.66
C GLY A 25 -4.89 -5.38 32.28
N GLU A 26 -5.39 -6.16 31.31
CA GLU A 26 -5.89 -5.66 30.00
C GLU A 26 -7.40 -5.36 30.02
N LYS A 27 -8.07 -5.58 31.15
CA LYS A 27 -9.45 -5.15 31.36
C LYS A 27 -9.46 -3.67 31.72
N THR A 28 -10.19 -2.88 30.93
CA THR A 28 -10.55 -1.47 31.17
C THR A 28 -9.53 -0.39 30.77
N ARG A 29 -8.83 -0.54 29.63
CA ARG A 29 -8.63 0.65 28.81
C ARG A 29 -9.95 0.88 28.07
N LEU A 30 -10.71 1.89 28.48
CA LEU A 30 -11.69 2.50 27.59
C LEU A 30 -10.90 2.99 26.36
N VAL A 31 -10.83 2.16 25.33
CA VAL A 31 -10.28 2.56 24.05
C VAL A 31 -11.32 3.50 23.46
N ALA A 32 -11.00 4.79 23.39
CA ALA A 32 -11.77 5.71 22.58
C ALA A 32 -11.53 5.32 21.12
N TRP A 33 -12.37 4.44 20.57
CA TRP A 33 -12.24 3.94 19.20
C TRP A 33 -12.18 5.08 18.18
N TYR A 34 -12.78 6.22 18.49
CA TYR A 34 -12.63 7.44 17.72
C TYR A 34 -11.19 7.92 17.57
N ASP A 35 -10.40 7.93 18.65
CA ASP A 35 -9.01 8.38 18.62
C ASP A 35 -8.13 7.40 17.84
N GLU A 36 -8.37 6.10 18.01
CA GLU A 36 -7.69 5.06 17.22
C GLU A 36 -8.00 5.21 15.73
N MET A 37 -9.26 5.48 15.38
CA MET A 37 -9.67 5.74 14.01
C MET A 37 -8.96 6.94 13.41
N ARG A 38 -8.98 8.08 14.11
CA ARG A 38 -8.25 9.28 13.66
C ARG A 38 -6.75 9.02 13.53
N ALA A 39 -6.17 8.21 14.41
CA ALA A 39 -4.75 7.85 14.36
C ALA A 39 -4.42 6.99 13.13
N VAL A 40 -5.27 6.01 12.82
CA VAL A 40 -5.19 5.18 11.61
C VAL A 40 -5.30 6.05 10.35
N HIS A 41 -6.34 6.87 10.24
CA HIS A 41 -6.50 7.78 9.09
C HIS A 41 -5.33 8.76 8.98
N GLY A 42 -4.82 9.28 10.09
CA GLY A 42 -3.66 10.14 10.12
C GLY A 42 -2.39 9.47 9.58
N ARG A 43 -2.17 8.19 9.90
CA ARG A 43 -1.07 7.39 9.34
C ARG A 43 -1.24 7.17 7.83
N LEU A 44 -2.44 6.81 7.37
CA LEU A 44 -2.73 6.60 5.95
C LEU A 44 -2.58 7.89 5.13
N ARG A 45 -3.05 9.03 5.64
CA ARG A 45 -2.83 10.35 5.02
C ARG A 45 -1.34 10.65 4.85
N ARG A 46 -0.53 10.40 5.88
CA ARG A 46 0.93 10.61 5.81
C ARG A 46 1.59 9.67 4.82
N ALA A 47 1.23 8.39 4.82
CA ALA A 47 1.76 7.40 3.89
C ALA A 47 1.46 7.79 2.44
N LEU A 48 0.20 8.17 2.13
CA LEU A 48 -0.18 8.65 0.81
C LEU A 48 0.60 9.91 0.41
N ALA A 49 0.76 10.88 1.32
CA ALA A 49 1.51 12.10 1.05
C ALA A 49 2.98 11.81 0.70
N LEU A 50 3.64 10.93 1.45
CA LEU A 50 5.02 10.51 1.19
C LEU A 50 5.16 9.81 -0.16
N VAL A 51 4.24 8.90 -0.48
CA VAL A 51 4.24 8.17 -1.74
C VAL A 51 4.00 9.10 -2.93
N ARG A 52 3.10 10.09 -2.79
CA ARG A 52 2.87 11.12 -3.82
C ARG A 52 4.07 12.04 -4.01
N GLN A 53 4.73 12.45 -2.92
CA GLN A 53 5.96 13.24 -3.00
C GLN A 53 7.06 12.47 -3.71
N ALA A 54 7.29 11.21 -3.30
CA ALA A 54 8.27 10.34 -3.95
C ALA A 54 7.95 10.13 -5.44
N ALA A 55 6.67 10.04 -5.83
CA ALA A 55 6.28 9.96 -7.24
C ALA A 55 6.49 11.28 -8.01
N ALA A 56 6.31 12.43 -7.36
CA ALA A 56 6.44 13.75 -7.95
C ALA A 56 7.88 14.27 -8.01
N GLU A 57 8.81 13.68 -7.25
CA GLU A 57 10.24 13.97 -7.36
C GLU A 57 10.78 13.55 -8.73
N VAL A 58 10.70 14.51 -9.66
CA VAL A 58 11.31 14.55 -10.97
C VAL A 58 11.87 15.98 -11.08
N ASP A 59 13.18 16.13 -11.26
CA ASP A 59 13.95 17.39 -11.44
C ASP A 59 14.41 18.21 -10.21
N GLU A 60 15.67 17.97 -9.77
CA GLU A 60 16.77 18.88 -10.13
C GLU A 60 18.08 18.07 -10.22
N PRO A 61 18.85 18.08 -11.33
CA PRO A 61 20.24 17.67 -11.25
C PRO A 61 20.96 18.64 -10.30
N PRO A 62 21.85 18.20 -9.39
CA PRO A 62 22.64 19.13 -8.60
C PRO A 62 23.37 20.05 -9.58
N GLY A 63 23.07 21.35 -9.49
CA GLY A 63 23.60 22.36 -10.40
C GLY A 63 25.12 22.32 -10.45
N PHE A 64 25.68 21.61 -11.44
CA PHE A 64 27.07 21.79 -11.81
C PHE A 64 27.14 23.06 -12.65
N PRO A 65 27.95 24.07 -12.25
CA PRO A 65 28.15 25.24 -13.09
C PRO A 65 28.66 24.77 -14.45
N ARG A 66 27.95 25.11 -15.53
CA ARG A 66 28.39 24.81 -16.90
C ARG A 66 29.79 25.38 -17.08
N ARG A 67 30.75 24.53 -17.48
CA ARG A 67 32.05 25.04 -17.97
C ARG A 67 31.76 25.96 -19.16
N PRO A 68 32.38 27.15 -19.23
CA PRO A 68 32.25 28.01 -20.40
C PRO A 68 32.72 27.26 -21.65
N ASP A 69 32.03 27.48 -22.77
CA ASP A 69 32.35 26.86 -24.05
C ASP A 69 33.84 27.08 -24.38
N PRO A 70 34.59 26.03 -24.74
CA PRO A 70 35.94 26.23 -25.25
C PRO A 70 35.85 26.96 -26.60
N PRO A 71 36.80 27.86 -26.91
CA PRO A 71 36.82 28.54 -28.20
C PRO A 71 36.92 27.50 -29.33
N ARG A 72 36.10 27.71 -30.36
CA ARG A 72 35.92 26.81 -31.49
C ARG A 72 37.25 26.55 -32.22
N ALA A 73 37.83 25.37 -32.04
CA ALA A 73 38.98 24.92 -32.82
C ALA A 73 38.55 24.45 -34.23
N ALA A 74 39.35 24.81 -35.24
CA ALA A 74 39.13 24.47 -36.64
C ALA A 74 39.28 22.96 -36.90
N ARG A 75 38.42 22.43 -37.76
CA ARG A 75 38.47 21.03 -38.23
C ARG A 75 39.58 20.82 -39.26
N PRO A 76 40.17 19.61 -39.30
CA PRO A 76 40.61 19.04 -40.56
C PRO A 76 40.08 17.61 -40.81
N GLY A 77 39.74 17.36 -42.08
CA GLY A 77 40.21 16.20 -42.86
C GLY A 77 39.61 14.81 -42.63
N ALA A 78 38.98 14.27 -43.68
CA ALA A 78 38.42 12.93 -43.78
C ALA A 78 39.46 11.80 -43.96
N GLY A 79 39.11 10.56 -43.57
CA GLY A 79 39.87 9.34 -43.85
C GLY A 79 39.04 8.06 -43.64
N THR A 80 39.14 7.10 -44.55
CA THR A 80 38.19 6.03 -44.90
C THR A 80 38.28 4.69 -44.11
N ARG A 81 37.12 4.00 -44.03
CA ARG A 81 36.78 2.55 -44.15
C ARG A 81 37.69 1.45 -43.55
N GLY A 82 37.06 0.46 -42.89
CA GLY A 82 37.59 -0.90 -42.76
C GLY A 82 36.79 -1.88 -41.88
N ALA A 83 36.06 -2.79 -42.54
CA ALA A 83 35.67 -4.18 -42.21
C ALA A 83 35.15 -4.62 -40.81
N ALA A 84 34.02 -5.32 -40.86
CA ALA A 84 33.41 -6.11 -39.81
C ALA A 84 34.04 -7.52 -39.70
N HIS A 85 34.15 -8.02 -38.47
CA HIS A 85 34.30 -9.45 -38.16
C HIS A 85 33.35 -9.88 -37.04
N ASP A 86 32.93 -11.14 -37.14
CA ASP A 86 31.77 -11.80 -36.55
C ASP A 86 32.03 -12.42 -35.16
N ARG A 87 31.05 -12.23 -34.24
CA ARG A 87 30.63 -12.93 -32.98
C ARG A 87 31.68 -13.38 -31.92
N PRO A 88 31.31 -13.72 -30.64
CA PRO A 88 29.99 -14.14 -30.10
C PRO A 88 29.60 -13.56 -28.71
N ALA A 89 28.38 -13.85 -28.22
CA ALA A 89 28.10 -14.36 -26.86
C ALA A 89 26.61 -14.20 -26.48
N ARG A 90 26.01 -15.30 -26.03
CA ARG A 90 24.83 -15.27 -25.16
C ARG A 90 25.34 -15.04 -23.75
N ASP A 91 24.86 -13.99 -23.09
CA ASP A 91 24.86 -13.93 -21.63
C ASP A 91 23.66 -13.11 -21.15
N ARG A 92 22.80 -13.76 -20.35
CA ARG A 92 21.74 -13.08 -19.61
C ARG A 92 22.39 -12.37 -18.44
N VAL A 93 22.82 -11.13 -18.66
CA VAL A 93 23.27 -10.26 -17.58
C VAL A 93 22.05 -9.84 -16.76
N ALA A 94 21.98 -10.34 -15.52
CA ALA A 94 21.16 -9.74 -14.49
C ALA A 94 21.53 -8.25 -14.40
N ARG A 95 20.61 -7.35 -14.78
CA ARG A 95 20.80 -5.91 -14.60
C ARG A 95 21.00 -5.66 -13.10
N ARG A 96 22.21 -5.28 -12.72
CA ARG A 96 22.40 -4.54 -11.47
C ARG A 96 21.68 -3.22 -11.63
N ALA A 97 20.67 -3.01 -10.80
CA ALA A 97 20.01 -1.73 -10.59
C ALA A 97 21.08 -0.65 -10.41
N GLY A 98 21.08 0.37 -11.27
CA GLY A 98 21.91 1.55 -11.13
C GLY A 98 21.37 2.48 -10.03
N PRO A 99 22.14 3.49 -9.61
CA PRO A 99 21.69 4.48 -8.61
C PRO A 99 20.35 5.13 -8.97
N ASP A 100 20.05 5.33 -10.26
CA ASP A 100 18.78 5.92 -10.73
C ASP A 100 17.56 5.00 -10.59
N THR A 101 17.75 3.70 -10.39
CA THR A 101 16.66 2.72 -10.19
C THR A 101 16.30 2.48 -8.73
N ALA A 102 17.16 2.86 -7.78
CA ALA A 102 16.88 2.74 -6.35
C ALA A 102 15.71 3.64 -5.90
N PRO A 103 15.60 4.92 -6.33
CA PRO A 103 14.45 5.77 -6.00
C PRO A 103 13.11 5.24 -6.54
N LEU A 104 13.12 4.51 -7.66
CA LEU A 104 11.90 3.89 -8.18
C LEU A 104 11.56 2.60 -7.41
N ALA A 105 12.56 1.76 -7.10
CA ALA A 105 12.34 0.55 -6.32
C ALA A 105 11.73 0.88 -4.94
N ASP A 106 12.22 1.91 -4.27
CA ASP A 106 11.69 2.37 -2.98
C ASP A 106 10.25 2.90 -3.12
N LEU A 107 9.97 3.72 -4.15
CA LEU A 107 8.62 4.17 -4.46
C LEU A 107 7.65 2.97 -4.64
N LEU A 108 8.06 1.95 -5.41
CA LEU A 108 7.22 0.77 -5.64
C LEU A 108 6.95 -0.01 -4.35
N VAL A 109 7.94 -0.13 -3.46
CA VAL A 109 7.77 -0.77 -2.15
C VAL A 109 6.82 0.03 -1.27
N TRP A 110 6.99 1.36 -1.19
CA TRP A 110 6.12 2.23 -0.39
C TRP A 110 4.69 2.27 -0.93
N CYS A 111 4.50 2.33 -2.26
CA CYS A 111 3.19 2.22 -2.91
C CYS A 111 2.49 0.92 -2.51
N ARG A 112 3.17 -0.23 -2.62
CA ARG A 112 2.59 -1.54 -2.25
C ARG A 112 2.25 -1.63 -0.77
N GLY A 113 3.12 -1.10 0.10
CA GLY A 113 2.86 -1.02 1.54
C GLY A 113 1.61 -0.19 1.85
N PHE A 114 1.48 0.98 1.22
CA PHE A 114 0.31 1.83 1.33
C PHE A 114 -0.97 1.16 0.83
N CYS A 115 -0.97 0.56 -0.36
CA CYS A 115 -2.12 -0.17 -0.89
C CYS A 115 -2.55 -1.31 0.04
N THR A 116 -1.58 -2.06 0.57
CA THR A 116 -1.85 -3.15 1.52
C THR A 116 -2.50 -2.62 2.80
N ALA A 117 -1.94 -1.56 3.38
CA ALA A 117 -2.43 -0.96 4.62
C ALA A 117 -3.85 -0.41 4.45
N LEU A 118 -4.11 0.34 3.38
CA LEU A 118 -5.42 0.92 3.09
C LEU A 118 -6.48 -0.16 2.86
N THR A 119 -6.17 -1.17 2.04
CA THR A 119 -7.08 -2.28 1.77
C THR A 119 -7.44 -3.05 3.03
N ARG A 120 -6.46 -3.33 3.90
CA ARG A 120 -6.70 -4.05 5.16
C ARG A 120 -7.55 -3.24 6.13
N HIS A 121 -7.31 -1.94 6.22
CA HIS A 121 -8.09 -1.05 7.07
C HIS A 121 -9.57 -1.02 6.65
N HIS A 122 -9.88 -0.71 5.38
CA HIS A 122 -11.28 -0.68 4.92
C HIS A 122 -11.95 -2.05 4.99
N THR A 123 -11.21 -3.13 4.72
CA THR A 123 -11.76 -4.49 4.83
C THR A 123 -12.09 -4.85 6.28
N ALA A 124 -11.26 -4.44 7.25
CA ALA A 124 -11.53 -4.65 8.67
C ALA A 124 -12.78 -3.88 9.12
N GLU A 125 -12.95 -2.65 8.64
CA GLU A 125 -14.15 -1.86 8.93
C GLU A 125 -15.40 -2.51 8.37
N ASP A 126 -15.37 -2.91 7.10
CA ASP A 126 -16.51 -3.56 6.43
C ASP A 126 -16.88 -4.89 7.09
N ALA A 127 -15.89 -5.66 7.55
CA ALA A 127 -16.08 -7.00 8.08
C ALA A 127 -16.36 -7.04 9.59
N VAL A 128 -15.88 -6.05 10.35
CA VAL A 128 -15.90 -6.07 11.82
C VAL A 128 -16.58 -4.82 12.39
N LEU A 129 -16.06 -3.62 12.11
CA LEU A 129 -16.56 -2.40 12.73
C LEU A 129 -18.01 -2.09 12.33
N PHE A 130 -18.28 -2.02 11.02
CA PHE A 130 -19.58 -1.59 10.51
C PHE A 130 -20.71 -2.56 10.89
N PRO A 131 -20.55 -3.90 10.84
CA PRO A 131 -21.57 -4.80 11.38
C PRO A 131 -21.88 -4.57 12.86
N GLU A 132 -20.86 -4.31 13.68
CA GLU A 132 -21.01 -4.04 15.11
C GLU A 132 -21.68 -2.67 15.38
N LEU A 133 -21.43 -1.67 14.54
CA LEU A 133 -22.13 -0.39 14.58
C LEU A 133 -23.58 -0.52 14.13
N GLU A 134 -23.85 -1.21 13.02
CA GLU A 134 -25.20 -1.41 12.47
C GLU A 134 -26.09 -2.17 13.46
N ARG A 135 -25.53 -3.14 14.21
CA ARG A 135 -26.24 -3.89 15.25
C ARG A 135 -26.62 -3.02 16.46
N ARG A 136 -25.75 -2.08 16.86
CA ARG A 136 -25.96 -1.21 18.04
C ARG A 136 -26.72 0.08 17.70
N HIS A 137 -26.59 0.56 16.47
CA HIS A 137 -27.11 1.83 15.95
C HIS A 137 -27.75 1.63 14.57
N PRO A 138 -28.94 1.01 14.49
CA PRO A 138 -29.60 0.75 13.20
C PRO A 138 -29.92 2.01 12.39
N ASP A 139 -30.00 3.17 13.05
CA ASP A 139 -30.17 4.49 12.45
C ASP A 139 -28.98 4.92 11.56
N LEU A 140 -27.80 4.30 11.74
CA LEU A 140 -26.63 4.54 10.90
C LEU A 140 -26.63 3.76 9.58
N ALA A 141 -27.63 2.92 9.30
CA ALA A 141 -27.61 2.01 8.14
C ALA A 141 -27.31 2.72 6.80
N ASP A 142 -27.89 3.89 6.56
CA ASP A 142 -27.62 4.67 5.34
C ASP A 142 -26.22 5.27 5.30
N VAL A 143 -25.69 5.70 6.46
CA VAL A 143 -24.31 6.20 6.59
C VAL A 143 -23.32 5.08 6.29
N LEU A 144 -23.50 3.91 6.90
CA LEU A 144 -22.63 2.75 6.72
C LEU A 144 -22.70 2.21 5.29
N ARG A 145 -23.89 2.18 4.68
CA ARG A 145 -24.05 1.84 3.26
C ARG A 145 -23.27 2.81 2.36
N ARG A 146 -23.27 4.10 2.66
CA ARG A 146 -22.50 5.09 1.91
C ARG A 146 -20.99 4.88 2.10
N LEU A 147 -20.52 4.63 3.32
CA LEU A 147 -19.11 4.34 3.58
C LEU A 147 -18.63 3.09 2.83
N ARG A 148 -19.41 1.99 2.85
CA ARG A 148 -19.15 0.78 2.05
C ARG A 148 -19.10 1.06 0.54
N GLN A 149 -19.92 1.99 0.05
CA GLN A 149 -19.87 2.40 -1.36
C GLN A 149 -18.58 3.17 -1.67
N ASP A 150 -18.16 4.08 -0.79
CA ASP A 150 -16.89 4.78 -0.93
C ASP A 150 -15.70 3.78 -0.87
N HIS A 151 -15.75 2.77 0.02
CA HIS A 151 -14.76 1.68 0.07
C HIS A 151 -14.67 0.92 -1.25
N GLY A 152 -15.81 0.58 -1.86
CA GLY A 152 -15.83 -0.08 -3.18
C GLY A 152 -15.18 0.77 -4.28
N MET A 153 -15.41 2.08 -4.30
CA MET A 153 -14.76 2.99 -5.25
C MET A 153 -13.26 3.11 -4.98
N ILE A 154 -12.84 3.20 -3.72
CA ILE A 154 -11.42 3.27 -3.36
C ILE A 154 -10.72 1.96 -3.71
N ALA A 155 -11.33 0.81 -3.44
CA ALA A 155 -10.79 -0.51 -3.79
C ALA A 155 -10.55 -0.64 -5.31
N TYR A 156 -11.46 -0.12 -6.13
CA TYR A 156 -11.27 -0.06 -7.58
C TYR A 156 -10.04 0.78 -7.98
N LEU A 157 -9.89 1.98 -7.40
CA LEU A 157 -8.74 2.87 -7.69
C LEU A 157 -7.41 2.27 -7.20
N VAL A 158 -7.41 1.61 -6.04
CA VAL A 158 -6.25 0.91 -5.48
C VAL A 158 -5.86 -0.26 -6.37
N ALA A 159 -6.83 -1.05 -6.85
CA ALA A 159 -6.56 -2.14 -7.78
C ALA A 159 -5.94 -1.61 -9.08
N ASP A 160 -6.47 -0.54 -9.67
CA ASP A 160 -5.88 0.07 -10.87
C ASP A 160 -4.44 0.56 -10.64
N LEU A 161 -4.16 1.14 -9.47
CA LEU A 161 -2.81 1.50 -9.06
C LEU A 161 -1.89 0.27 -8.98
N GLU A 162 -2.34 -0.82 -8.34
CA GLU A 162 -1.56 -2.06 -8.25
C GLU A 162 -1.25 -2.65 -9.63
N HIS A 163 -2.21 -2.66 -10.55
CA HIS A 163 -1.98 -3.08 -11.93
C HIS A 163 -0.97 -2.17 -12.67
N ALA A 164 -0.90 -0.87 -12.32
CA ALA A 164 0.13 0.01 -12.86
C ALA A 164 1.52 -0.31 -12.28
N LEU A 165 1.61 -0.63 -10.98
CA LEU A 165 2.85 -1.04 -10.30
C LEU A 165 3.42 -2.35 -10.87
N ASP A 166 2.56 -3.27 -11.31
CA ASP A 166 2.98 -4.56 -11.86
C ASP A 166 3.47 -4.48 -13.32
N ARG A 167 3.02 -3.46 -14.06
CA ARG A 167 3.40 -3.24 -15.47
C ARG A 167 4.59 -2.30 -15.64
N ALA A 168 5.23 -1.88 -14.55
CA ALA A 168 6.33 -0.93 -14.57
C ALA A 168 7.60 -1.52 -15.23
N ALA A 169 7.76 -1.29 -16.55
CA ALA A 169 8.91 -1.76 -17.32
C ALA A 169 9.93 -0.64 -17.66
N ASP A 170 9.46 0.60 -17.79
CA ASP A 170 10.27 1.80 -18.02
C ASP A 170 10.19 2.73 -16.80
N PRO A 171 11.30 3.12 -16.15
CA PRO A 171 11.25 3.83 -14.89
C PRO A 171 10.48 5.16 -14.88
N GLU A 172 10.65 5.97 -15.92
CA GLU A 172 10.10 7.33 -15.97
C GLU A 172 8.62 7.31 -16.35
N ALA A 173 8.24 6.58 -17.40
CA ALA A 173 6.83 6.40 -17.74
C ALA A 173 6.04 5.69 -16.63
N SER A 174 6.69 4.80 -15.85
CA SER A 174 6.06 4.14 -14.70
C SER A 174 5.82 5.10 -13.54
N ARG A 175 6.75 6.01 -13.26
CA ARG A 175 6.61 7.02 -12.21
C ARG A 175 5.44 7.95 -12.48
N ASP A 176 5.35 8.48 -13.69
CA ASP A 176 4.26 9.37 -14.12
C ASP A 176 2.90 8.67 -14.07
N ALA A 177 2.82 7.42 -14.52
CA ALA A 177 1.59 6.64 -14.45
C ALA A 177 1.15 6.40 -13.01
N VAL A 178 2.08 5.98 -12.13
CA VAL A 178 1.83 5.77 -10.71
C VAL A 178 1.38 7.07 -10.04
N GLY A 179 2.02 8.20 -10.34
CA GLY A 179 1.64 9.52 -9.84
C GLY A 179 0.18 9.87 -10.14
N ARG A 180 -0.27 9.67 -11.39
CA ARG A 180 -1.68 9.93 -11.78
C ARG A 180 -2.68 9.05 -11.03
N HIS A 181 -2.35 7.77 -10.83
CA HIS A 181 -3.21 6.88 -10.05
C HIS A 181 -3.28 7.31 -8.57
N LEU A 182 -2.15 7.68 -7.97
CA LEU A 182 -2.09 8.19 -6.59
C LEU A 182 -2.87 9.49 -6.41
N ASP A 183 -2.88 10.38 -7.40
CA ASP A 183 -3.69 11.59 -7.38
C ASP A 183 -5.20 11.26 -7.39
N GLY A 184 -5.62 10.28 -8.20
CA GLY A 184 -6.99 9.79 -8.21
C GLY A 184 -7.43 9.22 -6.85
N VAL A 185 -6.59 8.37 -6.26
CA VAL A 185 -6.81 7.83 -4.91
C VAL A 185 -6.90 8.95 -3.86
N GLY A 186 -5.96 9.90 -3.89
CA GLY A 186 -5.90 10.99 -2.93
C GLY A 186 -7.07 11.98 -3.00
N ALA A 187 -7.61 12.23 -4.19
CA ALA A 187 -8.78 13.09 -4.36
C ALA A 187 -10.02 12.53 -3.63
N ILE A 188 -10.17 11.21 -3.60
CA ILE A 188 -11.30 10.53 -2.95
C ILE A 188 -11.05 10.36 -1.45
N MET A 189 -9.87 9.87 -1.07
CA MET A 189 -9.59 9.48 0.33
C MET A 189 -9.80 10.60 1.34
N GLU A 190 -9.38 11.83 1.02
CA GLU A 190 -9.54 12.94 1.98
C GLU A 190 -11.02 13.31 2.20
N SER A 191 -11.86 13.14 1.19
CA SER A 191 -13.31 13.34 1.34
C SER A 191 -13.95 12.22 2.17
N HIS A 192 -13.53 10.99 1.94
CA HIS A 192 -14.00 9.78 2.62
C HIS A 192 -13.66 9.83 4.13
N PHE A 193 -12.39 9.98 4.50
CA PHE A 193 -11.98 10.03 5.91
C PHE A 193 -12.65 11.17 6.68
N ARG A 194 -12.81 12.36 6.07
CA ARG A 194 -13.53 13.47 6.73
C ARG A 194 -15.02 13.20 6.90
N TYR A 195 -15.63 12.47 5.97
CA TYR A 195 -17.03 12.09 6.09
C TYR A 195 -17.22 11.08 7.21
N GLU A 196 -16.41 10.03 7.23
CA GLU A 196 -16.45 9.00 8.27
C GLU A 196 -16.17 9.53 9.67
N GLU A 197 -15.06 10.25 9.86
CA GLU A 197 -14.69 10.82 11.17
C GLU A 197 -15.78 11.74 11.73
N ARG A 198 -16.51 12.44 10.85
CA ARG A 198 -17.63 13.29 11.26
C ARG A 198 -18.87 12.47 11.56
N ALA A 199 -19.19 11.49 10.72
CA ALA A 199 -20.44 10.75 10.79
C ALA A 199 -20.46 9.72 11.92
N LEU A 200 -19.32 9.08 12.19
CA LEU A 200 -19.21 8.01 13.19
C LEU A 200 -18.60 8.49 14.52
N GLY A 201 -18.08 9.71 14.58
CA GLY A 201 -17.24 10.16 15.68
C GLY A 201 -17.86 10.03 17.07
N GLU A 202 -19.11 10.48 17.24
CA GLU A 202 -19.82 10.38 18.52
C GLU A 202 -20.06 8.93 18.94
N VAL A 203 -20.44 8.08 17.99
CA VAL A 203 -20.71 6.66 18.23
C VAL A 203 -19.42 5.91 18.58
N LEU A 204 -18.33 6.16 17.87
CA LEU A 204 -17.02 5.57 18.13
C LEU A 204 -16.42 6.05 19.45
N ALA A 205 -16.71 7.29 19.89
CA ALA A 205 -16.25 7.78 21.18
C ALA A 205 -16.93 7.08 22.37
N ALA A 206 -18.14 6.56 22.17
CA ALA A 206 -18.90 5.81 23.17
C ALA A 206 -18.86 4.29 22.98
N LEU A 207 -18.20 3.81 21.93
CA LEU A 207 -18.17 2.39 21.58
C LEU A 207 -17.35 1.60 22.63
N ASP A 208 -17.97 0.60 23.21
CA ASP A 208 -17.31 -0.42 24.04
C ASP A 208 -17.32 -1.75 23.28
N LEU A 209 -16.14 -2.15 22.80
CA LEU A 209 -15.94 -3.33 21.98
C LEU A 209 -14.71 -4.10 22.48
N GLU A 210 -14.93 -5.34 22.89
CA GLU A 210 -13.87 -6.28 23.31
C GLU A 210 -13.19 -6.89 22.08
N ALA A 211 -12.38 -6.11 21.38
CA ALA A 211 -11.61 -6.54 20.21
C ALA A 211 -10.26 -5.79 20.13
N SER A 212 -9.29 -6.36 19.42
CA SER A 212 -8.01 -5.68 19.19
C SER A 212 -8.15 -4.59 18.13
N ARG A 213 -7.31 -3.54 18.19
CA ARG A 213 -7.28 -2.49 17.17
C ARG A 213 -7.00 -3.04 15.77
N ASP A 214 -6.16 -4.07 15.67
CA ASP A 214 -5.78 -4.71 14.41
C ASP A 214 -6.98 -5.43 13.77
N ASP A 215 -7.85 -6.04 14.58
CA ASP A 215 -9.04 -6.73 14.07
C ASP A 215 -10.10 -5.75 13.56
N VAL A 216 -10.28 -4.62 14.26
CA VAL A 216 -11.36 -3.66 13.99
C VAL A 216 -10.97 -2.65 12.92
N LEU A 217 -9.72 -2.19 12.93
CA LEU A 217 -9.24 -1.10 12.06
C LEU A 217 -8.13 -1.53 11.10
N GLY A 218 -7.79 -2.82 11.07
CA GLY A 218 -6.71 -3.38 10.26
C GLY A 218 -5.32 -3.07 10.81
N PRO A 219 -4.30 -3.91 10.52
CA PRO A 219 -2.91 -3.61 10.86
C PRO A 219 -2.35 -2.47 10.00
N LEU A 220 -1.60 -1.55 10.62
CA LEU A 220 -0.88 -0.46 9.95
C LEU A 220 0.61 -0.48 10.29
#